data_AF-A0A2T3NLY9-F1
#
_entry.id   AF-A0A2T3NLY9-F1
#
_cell.length_a   1.000
_cell.length_b   1.000
_cell.length_c   1.000
_cell.angle_alpha   90.00
_cell.angle_beta   90.00
_cell.angle_gamma   90.00
#
_symmetry.space_group_name_H-M   'P 1'
#
loop_
_entity.id
_entity.type
_entity.pdbx_description
1 polymer ?
#
loop_
_entity_poly.entity_id
_entity_poly.type
_entity_poly.pdbx_seq_one_letter_code
_entity_poly.pdbx_strand_id
1 'polypeptide(L)'
;MVFEAWPDNYTLRHEPVVGVGGGMSRHLIWLLLLVVTSLVGCHDEEMTFEVTLSGAQEVPPVKTEAVASGTVTLLIEKSHDDDFVNVTINEVSAGDQLNKSEDEDTPYKDDDDDDGTDEEERFLLSANIDVSGVENVVAAHIHQGTIGENGPVAFAFVDNGDGTMSVEEIEITAEQADMLQNDEWYINVHTQQTPSGEVRGQIVGGDTEILAFVLSGRQEVPAIESDATGNGYATVNTETNAVNLKVVTTGVEDAVAAHIHEGEVGENGGVVVFLEQSTDDPNVWQTPDGAMLEDDVIDQLLEGGHYVNVHTPDVPSGELRGQILPATVTLFAFELDGEQEVPPVETDGSGDGYVWFDSQTNLLSVLIYTTDLDDAVAAHVHEGEASTNGGVIVELEQDGASTWRSPGEVEIDDETAERLLSAGHYLNVHTPDVPSGEVRGQIE
;
A
#
# COMPACT_ATOMS: atom_id res chain seq x y z
N MET A 1 35.28 13.28 28.19
CA MET A 1 35.85 12.15 28.98
C MET A 1 35.31 12.21 30.40
N VAL A 2 34.06 11.79 30.59
CA VAL A 2 33.52 11.10 31.78
C VAL A 2 32.33 10.31 31.23
N PHE A 3 32.38 8.98 31.33
CA PHE A 3 31.33 8.05 30.94
C PHE A 3 30.34 7.92 32.11
N GLU A 4 29.04 7.99 31.85
CA GLU A 4 28.00 7.54 32.78
C GLU A 4 27.38 6.24 32.28
N ALA A 5 27.24 5.31 33.21
CA ALA A 5 26.94 3.90 33.01
C ALA A 5 25.44 3.62 33.13
N TRP A 6 24.97 2.72 32.28
CA TRP A 6 23.66 2.08 32.36
C TRP A 6 23.70 0.95 33.40
N PRO A 7 22.62 0.72 34.19
CA PRO A 7 22.55 -0.46 35.04
C PRO A 7 21.91 -1.66 34.32
N ASP A 8 22.67 -2.75 34.27
CA ASP A 8 22.21 -4.11 34.01
C ASP A 8 21.14 -4.56 35.01
N ASN A 9 20.13 -5.30 34.54
CA ASN A 9 19.50 -6.35 35.36
C ASN A 9 18.97 -7.49 34.48
N TYR A 10 19.85 -8.47 34.25
CA TYR A 10 19.49 -9.81 33.82
C TYR A 10 19.01 -10.65 35.01
N THR A 11 17.81 -11.22 34.93
CA THR A 11 17.45 -12.41 35.71
C THR A 11 17.21 -13.60 34.80
N LEU A 12 18.16 -14.52 34.84
CA LEU A 12 18.13 -15.85 34.24
C LEU A 12 17.05 -16.72 34.89
N ARG A 13 16.20 -17.35 34.08
CA ARG A 13 15.58 -18.63 34.42
C ARG A 13 15.81 -19.64 33.30
N HIS A 14 16.43 -20.74 33.70
CA HIS A 14 16.71 -21.92 32.88
C HIS A 14 15.44 -22.70 32.50
N GLU A 15 15.52 -23.22 31.27
CA GLU A 15 14.67 -24.02 30.38
C GLU A 15 13.88 -25.24 30.96
N PRO A 16 13.09 -25.93 30.11
CA PRO A 16 13.67 -27.05 29.37
C PRO A 16 13.34 -27.15 27.86
N VAL A 17 14.34 -27.63 27.13
CA VAL A 17 14.36 -28.12 25.74
C VAL A 17 13.33 -29.24 25.46
N VAL A 18 12.55 -29.09 24.39
CA VAL A 18 11.95 -30.13 23.52
C VAL A 18 11.61 -29.42 22.20
N GLY A 19 11.89 -29.83 20.97
CA GLY A 19 12.54 -30.97 20.33
C GLY A 19 12.39 -30.72 18.81
N VAL A 20 13.40 -31.07 18.03
CA VAL A 20 13.45 -30.90 16.56
C VAL A 20 12.37 -31.76 15.89
N GLY A 21 11.60 -31.18 14.95
CA GLY A 21 10.72 -31.95 14.07
C GLY A 21 9.98 -31.09 13.04
N GLY A 22 10.43 -31.19 11.78
CA GLY A 22 9.58 -31.14 10.58
C GLY A 22 8.91 -29.82 10.21
N GLY A 23 9.43 -29.17 9.15
CA GLY A 23 8.60 -28.28 8.34
C GLY A 23 7.40 -29.05 7.80
N MET A 24 6.21 -28.50 8.01
CA MET A 24 4.97 -28.95 7.40
C MET A 24 4.26 -27.71 6.86
N SER A 25 3.87 -27.83 5.60
CA SER A 25 3.15 -26.87 4.78
C SER A 25 1.98 -26.21 5.54
N ARG A 26 1.91 -24.88 5.47
CA ARG A 26 0.81 -24.08 6.02
C ARG A 26 -0.37 -24.24 5.06
N HIS A 27 -1.31 -25.14 5.37
CA HIS A 27 -2.60 -25.13 4.68
C HIS A 27 -3.40 -23.91 5.13
N LEU A 28 -3.68 -23.08 4.13
CA LEU A 28 -4.27 -21.74 4.16
C LEU A 28 -5.79 -21.88 4.25
N ILE A 29 -6.42 -21.10 5.13
CA ILE A 29 -7.88 -20.90 5.13
C ILE A 29 -8.08 -19.50 4.56
N TRP A 30 -8.35 -19.42 3.25
CA TRP A 30 -8.82 -18.20 2.59
C TRP A 30 -10.35 -18.15 2.68
N LEU A 31 -10.90 -16.97 2.97
CA LEU A 31 -12.34 -16.72 2.86
C LEU A 31 -12.61 -15.74 1.71
N LEU A 32 -12.17 -16.11 0.51
CA LEU A 32 -12.46 -15.40 -0.73
C LEU A 32 -13.98 -15.44 -1.04
N LEU A 33 -14.46 -14.46 -1.81
CA LEU A 33 -15.84 -14.42 -2.31
C LEU A 33 -16.05 -15.51 -3.38
N LEU A 34 -16.18 -16.76 -2.93
CA LEU A 34 -16.24 -17.97 -3.75
C LEU A 34 -17.63 -18.10 -4.38
N VAL A 35 -17.78 -17.81 -5.67
CA VAL A 35 -19.01 -18.08 -6.41
C VAL A 35 -19.06 -19.57 -6.78
N VAL A 36 -19.49 -20.40 -5.83
CA VAL A 36 -19.70 -21.85 -6.07
C VAL A 36 -20.91 -22.06 -6.99
N THR A 37 -20.70 -22.25 -8.29
CA THR A 37 -21.74 -22.73 -9.19
C THR A 37 -21.83 -24.26 -9.15
N SER A 38 -22.49 -24.81 -8.12
CA SER A 38 -22.62 -26.27 -7.99
C SER A 38 -23.63 -26.85 -9.00
N LEU A 39 -23.15 -27.53 -10.03
CA LEU A 39 -23.93 -28.48 -10.84
C LEU A 39 -23.06 -29.67 -11.26
N VAL A 40 -22.90 -30.62 -10.33
CA VAL A 40 -22.49 -32.02 -10.53
C VAL A 40 -21.20 -32.22 -11.35
N GLY A 41 -20.06 -32.37 -10.64
CA GLY A 41 -18.88 -33.06 -11.14
C GLY A 41 -17.87 -32.23 -11.96
N CYS A 42 -17.36 -31.15 -11.37
CA CYS A 42 -16.03 -30.56 -11.59
C CYS A 42 -15.85 -29.57 -10.42
N HIS A 43 -14.75 -29.62 -9.68
CA HIS A 43 -14.48 -28.64 -8.62
C HIS A 43 -13.38 -27.72 -9.14
N ASP A 44 -13.75 -26.91 -10.13
CA ASP A 44 -12.87 -25.84 -10.59
C ASP A 44 -13.02 -24.68 -9.61
N GLU A 45 -11.89 -24.16 -9.13
CA GLU A 45 -11.85 -23.00 -8.23
C GLU A 45 -11.55 -21.76 -9.04
N GLU A 46 -12.33 -20.70 -8.86
CA GLU A 46 -12.16 -19.43 -9.57
C GLU A 46 -11.93 -18.32 -8.55
N MET A 47 -10.84 -17.56 -8.74
CA MET A 47 -10.51 -16.38 -7.97
C MET A 47 -10.49 -15.18 -8.89
N THR A 48 -11.15 -14.09 -8.50
CA THR A 48 -11.15 -12.82 -9.22
C THR A 48 -10.62 -11.71 -8.33
N PHE A 49 -9.66 -10.97 -8.86
CA PHE A 49 -9.02 -9.82 -8.23
C PHE A 49 -9.52 -8.56 -8.93
N GLU A 50 -10.11 -7.64 -8.17
CA GLU A 50 -10.47 -6.31 -8.66
C GLU A 50 -9.26 -5.38 -8.47
N VAL A 51 -8.84 -4.69 -9.53
CA VAL A 51 -7.63 -3.89 -9.54
C VAL A 51 -7.99 -2.44 -9.86
N THR A 52 -7.59 -1.51 -9.01
CA THR A 52 -7.65 -0.07 -9.28
C THR A 52 -6.26 0.46 -9.54
N LEU A 53 -6.09 1.21 -10.62
CA LEU A 53 -4.81 1.75 -11.05
C LEU A 53 -4.79 3.27 -10.90
N SER A 54 -3.71 3.79 -10.30
CA SER A 54 -3.49 5.22 -10.12
C SER A 54 -2.02 5.57 -10.27
N GLY A 55 -1.74 6.87 -10.49
CA GLY A 55 -0.36 7.38 -10.52
C GLY A 55 0.34 7.28 -9.16
N ALA A 56 -0.40 7.29 -8.05
CA ALA A 56 0.16 7.17 -6.70
C ALA A 56 0.85 5.82 -6.46
N GLN A 57 0.38 4.76 -7.13
CA GLN A 57 0.95 3.41 -7.02
C GLN A 57 2.16 3.20 -7.95
N GLU A 58 2.44 4.10 -8.90
CA GLU A 58 3.64 4.01 -9.75
C GLU A 58 4.92 4.07 -8.88
N VAL A 59 6.00 3.45 -9.38
CA VAL A 59 7.29 3.41 -8.68
C VAL A 59 8.38 4.03 -9.58
N PRO A 60 8.74 5.31 -9.38
CA PRO A 60 8.19 6.27 -8.40
C PRO A 60 6.78 6.80 -8.79
N PRO A 61 6.04 7.46 -7.88
CA PRO A 61 4.68 7.93 -8.16
C PRO A 61 4.64 8.96 -9.29
N VAL A 62 3.57 8.94 -10.06
CA VAL A 62 3.31 9.86 -11.16
C VAL A 62 2.17 10.79 -10.78
N LYS A 63 2.39 12.10 -10.86
CA LYS A 63 1.31 13.09 -10.68
C LYS A 63 0.40 13.08 -11.91
N THR A 64 -0.73 12.39 -11.79
CA THR A 64 -1.78 12.33 -12.82
C THR A 64 -3.14 12.11 -12.16
N GLU A 65 -4.18 12.63 -12.80
CA GLU A 65 -5.59 12.35 -12.46
C GLU A 65 -6.12 11.13 -13.20
N ALA A 66 -5.30 10.53 -14.07
CA ALA A 66 -5.67 9.33 -14.82
C ALA A 66 -5.91 8.18 -13.85
N VAL A 67 -7.00 7.45 -14.10
CA VAL A 67 -7.36 6.24 -13.37
C VAL A 67 -7.81 5.17 -14.35
N ALA A 68 -7.50 3.93 -14.02
CA ALA A 68 -8.00 2.75 -14.72
C ALA A 68 -8.46 1.72 -13.70
N SER A 69 -9.28 0.76 -14.14
CA SER A 69 -9.68 -0.37 -13.31
C SER A 69 -9.67 -1.65 -14.13
N GLY A 70 -9.75 -2.79 -13.47
CA GLY A 70 -9.85 -4.06 -14.17
C GLY A 70 -10.00 -5.25 -13.26
N THR A 71 -10.08 -6.41 -13.89
CA THR A 71 -10.17 -7.70 -13.23
C THR A 71 -9.07 -8.63 -13.71
N VAL A 72 -8.53 -9.42 -12.79
CA VAL A 72 -7.67 -10.57 -13.11
C VAL A 72 -8.38 -11.80 -12.56
N THR A 73 -8.53 -12.84 -13.37
CA THR A 73 -9.17 -14.08 -12.97
C THR A 73 -8.18 -15.23 -13.06
N LEU A 74 -8.05 -16.00 -11.99
CA LEU A 74 -7.31 -17.25 -11.91
C LEU A 74 -8.30 -18.41 -11.74
N LEU A 75 -8.36 -19.29 -12.72
CA LEU A 75 -9.13 -20.54 -12.71
C LEU A 75 -8.19 -21.71 -12.45
N ILE A 76 -8.52 -22.55 -11.47
CA ILE A 76 -7.80 -23.76 -11.10
C ILE A 76 -8.67 -24.95 -11.50
N GLU A 77 -8.30 -25.61 -12.60
CA GLU A 77 -8.98 -26.83 -13.08
C GLU A 77 -8.29 -28.07 -12.50
N LYS A 78 -9.07 -29.00 -11.96
CA LYS A 78 -8.55 -30.30 -11.52
C LYS A 78 -8.70 -31.32 -12.64
N SER A 79 -7.60 -31.87 -13.15
CA SER A 79 -7.70 -32.98 -14.09
C SER A 79 -8.25 -34.24 -13.39
N HIS A 80 -9.35 -34.78 -13.90
CA HIS A 80 -9.72 -36.17 -13.64
C HIS A 80 -9.10 -37.00 -14.76
N ASP A 81 -8.25 -37.96 -14.40
CA ASP A 81 -7.72 -38.97 -15.31
C ASP A 81 -8.83 -40.02 -15.60
N ASP A 82 -9.96 -39.57 -16.15
CA ASP A 82 -11.04 -40.43 -16.63
C ASP A 82 -10.68 -40.94 -18.04
N ASP A 83 -9.55 -41.65 -18.15
CA ASP A 83 -9.29 -42.53 -19.27
C ASP A 83 -10.21 -43.75 -19.12
N PHE A 84 -11.51 -43.54 -19.37
CA PHE A 84 -12.49 -44.62 -19.52
C PHE A 84 -12.07 -45.46 -20.72
N VAL A 85 -11.20 -46.45 -20.47
CA VAL A 85 -10.91 -47.52 -21.41
C VAL A 85 -12.24 -48.14 -21.80
N ASN A 86 -12.64 -47.88 -23.04
CA ASN A 86 -13.82 -48.43 -23.69
C ASN A 86 -13.62 -49.97 -23.84
N VAL A 87 -13.85 -50.73 -22.77
CA VAL A 87 -13.90 -52.19 -22.85
C VAL A 87 -15.20 -52.55 -23.55
N THR A 88 -15.11 -52.66 -24.87
CA THR A 88 -16.12 -53.34 -25.68
C THR A 88 -16.10 -54.80 -25.27
N ILE A 89 -17.02 -55.21 -24.38
CA ILE A 89 -17.24 -56.62 -24.06
C ILE A 89 -17.88 -57.27 -25.30
N ASN A 90 -17.05 -57.88 -26.15
CA ASN A 90 -17.53 -58.83 -27.13
C ASN A 90 -17.88 -60.15 -26.43
N GLU A 91 -19.07 -60.65 -26.75
CA GLU A 91 -19.70 -61.87 -26.26
C GLU A 91 -18.75 -63.07 -26.14
N VAL A 92 -18.81 -63.80 -25.02
CA VAL A 92 -18.50 -65.22 -25.01
C VAL A 92 -19.63 -66.01 -24.32
N SER A 93 -20.10 -66.98 -25.08
CA SER A 93 -21.20 -67.90 -24.86
C SER A 93 -21.12 -68.69 -23.54
N ALA A 94 -22.30 -69.01 -23.02
CA ALA A 94 -22.51 -69.86 -21.87
C ALA A 94 -22.02 -71.30 -22.11
N GLY A 95 -21.29 -71.81 -21.10
CA GLY A 95 -21.17 -73.25 -20.82
C GLY A 95 -19.74 -73.78 -20.85
N ASP A 96 -19.10 -73.91 -19.68
CA ASP A 96 -18.77 -75.26 -19.17
C ASP A 96 -18.35 -75.23 -17.70
N GLN A 97 -18.60 -76.34 -17.01
CA GLN A 97 -18.40 -76.57 -15.58
C GLN A 97 -16.98 -77.05 -15.25
N LEU A 98 -16.48 -76.60 -14.09
CA LEU A 98 -15.64 -77.31 -13.11
C LEU A 98 -14.38 -78.06 -13.59
N ASN A 99 -13.20 -77.62 -13.14
CA ASN A 99 -12.31 -78.52 -12.40
C ASN A 99 -11.30 -77.79 -11.49
N LYS A 100 -10.89 -78.48 -10.43
CA LYS A 100 -10.10 -78.04 -9.28
C LYS A 100 -8.76 -78.80 -9.26
N SER A 101 -7.63 -78.11 -9.06
CA SER A 101 -6.34 -78.62 -8.54
C SER A 101 -5.40 -77.43 -8.34
N GLU A 102 -5.16 -76.95 -7.12
CA GLU A 102 -4.07 -77.33 -6.19
C GLU A 102 -2.65 -77.04 -6.69
N ASP A 103 -2.01 -76.13 -5.92
CA ASP A 103 -0.59 -75.85 -5.68
C ASP A 103 0.31 -75.31 -6.81
N GLU A 104 0.82 -74.09 -6.64
CA GLU A 104 2.22 -73.89 -6.20
C GLU A 104 2.52 -72.41 -5.87
N ASP A 105 3.22 -72.25 -4.75
CA ASP A 105 3.89 -71.07 -4.18
C ASP A 105 4.48 -70.09 -5.22
N THR A 106 4.01 -68.85 -5.19
CA THR A 106 4.83 -67.67 -5.55
C THR A 106 4.66 -66.62 -4.46
N PRO A 107 5.75 -66.07 -3.90
CA PRO A 107 5.65 -65.15 -2.78
C PRO A 107 4.95 -63.87 -3.23
N TYR A 108 3.93 -63.48 -2.47
CA TYR A 108 3.41 -62.11 -2.44
C TYR A 108 4.59 -61.16 -2.33
N LYS A 109 4.87 -60.43 -3.41
CA LYS A 109 5.38 -59.08 -3.27
C LYS A 109 4.15 -58.24 -3.03
N ASP A 110 4.07 -57.67 -1.84
CA ASP A 110 3.31 -56.45 -1.62
C ASP A 110 4.02 -55.39 -2.48
N ASP A 111 3.66 -55.33 -3.75
CA ASP A 111 3.80 -54.09 -4.50
C ASP A 111 2.68 -53.22 -3.94
N ASP A 112 3.03 -52.46 -2.88
CA ASP A 112 2.32 -51.23 -2.54
C ASP A 112 2.49 -50.30 -3.75
N ASP A 113 1.72 -50.56 -4.80
CA ASP A 113 1.38 -49.57 -5.81
C ASP A 113 0.55 -48.52 -5.06
N ASP A 114 1.28 -47.61 -4.42
CA ASP A 114 0.84 -46.24 -4.18
C ASP A 114 0.58 -45.65 -5.55
N ASP A 115 -0.62 -45.95 -6.05
CA ASP A 115 -1.33 -45.20 -7.07
C ASP A 115 -1.60 -43.81 -6.50
N GLY A 116 -0.53 -43.02 -6.38
CA GLY A 116 -0.60 -41.58 -6.30
C GLY A 116 -1.04 -41.09 -7.67
N THR A 117 -2.34 -41.12 -7.93
CA THR A 117 -2.94 -40.18 -8.88
C THR A 117 -2.74 -38.79 -8.28
N ASP A 118 -1.58 -38.18 -8.51
CA ASP A 118 -1.42 -36.75 -8.31
C ASP A 118 -2.42 -36.10 -9.28
N GLU A 119 -3.52 -35.57 -8.76
CA GLU A 119 -4.44 -34.73 -9.53
C GLU A 119 -3.61 -33.58 -10.11
N GLU A 120 -3.31 -33.59 -11.41
CA GLU A 120 -2.62 -32.46 -12.04
C GLU A 120 -3.60 -31.28 -12.09
N GLU A 121 -3.31 -30.24 -11.31
CA GLU A 121 -4.01 -28.96 -11.35
C GLU A 121 -3.49 -28.12 -12.52
N ARG A 122 -4.41 -27.50 -13.28
CA ARG A 122 -4.10 -26.55 -14.34
C ARG A 122 -4.53 -25.16 -13.91
N PHE A 123 -3.65 -24.19 -14.06
CA PHE A 123 -3.86 -22.80 -13.67
C PHE A 123 -4.04 -21.95 -14.91
N LEU A 124 -5.21 -21.33 -15.07
CA LEU A 124 -5.58 -20.51 -16.22
C LEU A 124 -5.80 -19.07 -15.75
N LEU A 125 -5.07 -18.13 -16.35
CA LEU A 125 -5.19 -16.71 -16.07
C LEU A 125 -5.87 -15.98 -17.23
N SER A 126 -6.78 -15.06 -16.91
CA SER A 126 -7.27 -14.05 -17.85
C SER A 126 -7.35 -12.69 -17.17
N ALA A 127 -7.36 -11.61 -17.94
CA ALA A 127 -7.49 -10.27 -17.38
C ALA A 127 -8.23 -9.31 -18.33
N ASN A 128 -8.93 -8.34 -17.76
CA ASN A 128 -9.55 -7.24 -18.49
C ASN A 128 -9.32 -5.92 -17.76
N ILE A 129 -9.00 -4.85 -18.47
CA ILE A 129 -8.86 -3.50 -17.90
C ILE A 129 -9.68 -2.50 -18.70
N ASP A 130 -10.34 -1.57 -18.00
CA ASP A 130 -10.93 -0.34 -18.54
C ASP A 130 -9.92 0.80 -18.40
N VAL A 131 -9.43 1.28 -19.54
CA VAL A 131 -8.45 2.38 -19.64
C VAL A 131 -9.10 3.65 -20.21
N SER A 132 -10.42 3.75 -20.19
CA SER A 132 -11.16 4.92 -20.72
C SER A 132 -10.85 6.22 -19.97
N GLY A 133 -10.39 6.13 -18.71
CA GLY A 133 -9.89 7.24 -17.90
C GLY A 133 -8.44 7.65 -18.16
N VAL A 134 -7.75 6.99 -19.11
CA VAL A 134 -6.34 7.23 -19.43
C VAL A 134 -6.20 7.69 -20.88
N GLU A 135 -5.62 8.87 -21.11
CA GLU A 135 -5.43 9.39 -22.46
C GLU A 135 -4.16 8.85 -23.13
N ASN A 136 -4.20 8.65 -24.46
CA ASN A 136 -3.02 8.30 -25.27
C ASN A 136 -2.26 7.02 -24.83
N VAL A 137 -3.00 6.01 -24.36
CA VAL A 137 -2.46 4.68 -24.02
C VAL A 137 -1.67 4.08 -25.19
N VAL A 138 -0.49 3.55 -24.89
CA VAL A 138 0.40 2.89 -25.87
C VAL A 138 0.56 1.40 -25.63
N ALA A 139 0.48 0.96 -24.37
CA ALA A 139 0.60 -0.43 -23.96
C ALA A 139 0.11 -0.58 -22.52
N ALA A 140 -0.27 -1.80 -22.15
CA ALA A 140 -0.44 -2.20 -20.76
C ALA A 140 0.13 -3.61 -20.56
N HIS A 141 0.60 -3.89 -19.36
CA HIS A 141 1.24 -5.16 -19.03
C HIS A 141 0.86 -5.63 -17.62
N ILE A 142 0.90 -6.95 -17.43
CA ILE A 142 1.01 -7.58 -16.12
C ILE A 142 2.49 -7.82 -15.84
N HIS A 143 2.97 -7.39 -14.69
CA HIS A 143 4.36 -7.53 -14.23
C HIS A 143 4.45 -8.39 -12.96
N GLN A 144 5.63 -8.99 -12.75
CA GLN A 144 5.96 -9.72 -11.52
C GLN A 144 6.76 -8.83 -10.57
N GLY A 145 6.12 -8.23 -9.57
CA GLY A 145 6.78 -7.46 -8.52
C GLY A 145 5.84 -7.14 -7.37
N THR A 146 6.39 -7.12 -6.16
CA THR A 146 5.66 -6.74 -4.95
C THR A 146 5.35 -5.24 -4.93
N ILE A 147 4.54 -4.82 -3.94
CA ILE A 147 4.25 -3.40 -3.72
C ILE A 147 5.54 -2.59 -3.57
N GLY A 148 5.60 -1.42 -4.22
CA GLY A 148 6.78 -0.56 -4.21
C GLY A 148 7.99 -1.06 -5.03
N GLU A 149 7.86 -2.13 -5.83
CA GLU A 149 8.95 -2.65 -6.68
C GLU A 149 8.57 -2.72 -8.16
N ASN A 150 9.57 -2.50 -9.03
CA ASN A 150 9.45 -2.72 -10.46
C ASN A 150 9.91 -4.12 -10.85
N GLY A 151 9.11 -4.78 -11.69
CA GLY A 151 9.27 -6.18 -12.08
C GLY A 151 9.38 -6.43 -13.58
N PRO A 152 9.83 -7.63 -14.02
CA PRO A 152 9.74 -8.02 -15.42
C PRO A 152 8.28 -8.15 -15.89
N VAL A 153 8.06 -7.95 -17.18
CA VAL A 153 6.75 -8.20 -17.84
C VAL A 153 6.46 -9.69 -17.84
N ALA A 154 5.31 -10.08 -17.29
CA ALA A 154 4.74 -11.42 -17.41
C ALA A 154 3.90 -11.53 -18.69
N PHE A 155 2.92 -10.63 -18.86
CA PHE A 155 1.96 -10.67 -19.96
C PHE A 155 1.70 -9.27 -20.53
N ALA A 156 1.39 -9.20 -21.82
CA ALA A 156 0.98 -7.97 -22.49
C ALA A 156 -0.52 -7.99 -22.76
N PHE A 157 -1.19 -6.87 -22.51
CA PHE A 157 -2.59 -6.69 -22.87
C PHE A 157 -2.75 -6.39 -24.35
N VAL A 158 -3.89 -6.82 -24.91
CA VAL A 158 -4.33 -6.52 -26.27
C VAL A 158 -5.44 -5.47 -26.21
N ASP A 159 -5.30 -4.40 -27.00
CA ASP A 159 -6.31 -3.35 -27.16
C ASP A 159 -7.55 -3.89 -27.90
N ASN A 160 -8.73 -3.73 -27.30
CA ASN A 160 -10.00 -4.17 -27.88
C ASN A 160 -10.64 -3.10 -28.79
N GLY A 161 -10.12 -1.86 -28.77
CA GLY A 161 -10.58 -0.75 -29.61
C GLY A 161 -11.83 -0.03 -29.10
N ASP A 162 -12.23 -0.29 -27.86
CA ASP A 162 -13.43 0.28 -27.21
C ASP A 162 -13.15 0.94 -25.86
N GLY A 163 -11.87 1.20 -25.56
CA GLY A 163 -11.44 1.73 -24.26
C GLY A 163 -11.09 0.62 -23.25
N THR A 164 -11.18 -0.65 -23.63
CA THR A 164 -10.73 -1.78 -22.80
C THR A 164 -9.53 -2.49 -23.42
N MET A 165 -8.75 -3.17 -22.58
CA MET A 165 -7.69 -4.08 -23.01
C MET A 165 -7.82 -5.43 -22.29
N SER A 166 -7.33 -6.52 -22.89
CA SER A 166 -7.45 -7.85 -22.28
C SER A 166 -6.23 -8.75 -22.46
N VAL A 167 -6.08 -9.70 -21.53
CA VAL A 167 -5.25 -10.89 -21.68
C VAL A 167 -6.22 -12.06 -21.85
N GLU A 168 -6.21 -12.70 -23.02
CA GLU A 168 -6.97 -13.94 -23.26
C GLU A 168 -6.47 -15.04 -22.31
N GLU A 169 -7.35 -15.99 -22.02
CA GLU A 169 -7.06 -17.12 -21.13
C GLU A 169 -5.75 -17.83 -21.52
N ILE A 170 -4.83 -17.91 -20.57
CA ILE A 170 -3.51 -18.50 -20.75
C ILE A 170 -3.16 -19.41 -19.57
N GLU A 171 -2.57 -20.56 -19.87
CA GLU A 171 -2.05 -21.46 -18.85
C GLU A 171 -0.77 -20.89 -18.23
N ILE A 172 -0.76 -20.79 -16.90
CA ILE A 172 0.38 -20.35 -16.10
C ILE A 172 0.91 -21.51 -15.27
N THR A 173 2.13 -21.39 -14.79
CA THR A 173 2.73 -22.38 -13.88
C THR A 173 2.15 -22.27 -12.47
N ALA A 174 2.23 -23.34 -11.68
CA ALA A 174 1.88 -23.31 -10.26
C ALA A 174 2.65 -22.22 -9.49
N GLU A 175 3.95 -22.04 -9.77
CA GLU A 175 4.77 -20.98 -9.16
C GLU A 175 4.22 -19.58 -9.50
N GLN A 176 3.79 -19.34 -10.74
CA GLN A 176 3.18 -18.06 -11.12
C GLN A 176 1.82 -17.84 -10.45
N ALA A 177 1.02 -18.90 -10.31
CA ALA A 177 -0.24 -18.84 -9.58
C ALA A 177 -0.01 -18.54 -8.10
N ASP A 178 1.02 -19.12 -7.48
CA ASP A 178 1.43 -18.82 -6.11
C ASP A 178 1.86 -17.35 -5.98
N MET A 179 2.69 -16.83 -6.88
CA MET A 179 3.10 -15.42 -6.87
C MET A 179 1.89 -14.47 -6.99
N LEU A 180 0.94 -14.77 -7.88
CA LEU A 180 -0.28 -13.97 -8.03
C LEU A 180 -1.13 -13.95 -6.74
N GLN A 181 -1.24 -15.09 -6.06
CA GLN A 181 -1.98 -15.22 -4.81
C GLN A 181 -1.27 -14.59 -3.59
N ASN A 182 0.02 -14.30 -3.70
CA ASN A 182 0.81 -13.66 -2.65
C ASN A 182 1.10 -12.18 -2.96
N ASP A 183 0.19 -11.52 -3.71
CA ASP A 183 0.25 -10.10 -4.04
C ASP A 183 1.52 -9.68 -4.79
N GLU A 184 2.21 -10.60 -5.48
CA GLU A 184 3.52 -10.32 -6.09
C GLU A 184 3.41 -9.82 -7.53
N TRP A 185 2.22 -9.45 -8.01
CA TRP A 185 1.98 -9.06 -9.40
C TRP A 185 1.22 -7.73 -9.47
N TYR A 186 1.47 -6.94 -10.52
CA TYR A 186 0.78 -5.67 -10.73
C TYR A 186 0.47 -5.43 -12.20
N ILE A 187 -0.52 -4.59 -12.46
CA ILE A 187 -0.84 -4.07 -13.78
C ILE A 187 -0.21 -2.68 -13.91
N ASN A 188 0.36 -2.38 -15.08
CA ASN A 188 0.86 -1.05 -15.42
C ASN A 188 0.34 -0.63 -16.81
N VAL A 189 -0.12 0.61 -16.93
CA VAL A 189 -0.59 1.21 -18.18
C VAL A 189 0.34 2.34 -18.58
N HIS A 190 0.86 2.27 -19.80
CA HIS A 190 1.80 3.23 -20.35
C HIS A 190 1.12 4.16 -21.35
N THR A 191 1.54 5.42 -21.36
CA THR A 191 1.08 6.42 -22.33
C THR A 191 2.24 7.02 -23.12
N GLN A 192 1.93 7.83 -24.13
CA GLN A 192 2.96 8.57 -24.87
C GLN A 192 3.70 9.56 -23.97
N GLN A 193 3.02 10.12 -22.98
CA GLN A 193 3.52 11.12 -22.04
C GLN A 193 4.38 10.45 -20.96
N THR A 194 3.96 9.27 -20.50
CA THR A 194 4.67 8.53 -19.44
C THR A 194 4.97 7.09 -19.90
N PRO A 195 6.00 6.89 -20.76
CA PRO A 195 6.28 5.57 -21.34
C PRO A 195 6.78 4.52 -20.33
N SER A 196 7.23 4.95 -19.15
CA SER A 196 7.60 4.05 -18.05
C SER A 196 6.39 3.50 -17.30
N GLY A 197 5.21 4.11 -17.46
CA GLY A 197 3.98 3.81 -16.71
C GLY A 197 3.32 5.10 -16.24
N GLU A 198 2.04 5.29 -16.56
CA GLU A 198 1.23 6.42 -16.07
C GLU A 198 0.38 6.04 -14.87
N VAL A 199 -0.19 4.82 -14.88
CA VAL A 199 -0.98 4.29 -13.76
C VAL A 199 -0.64 2.82 -13.50
N ARG A 200 -0.53 2.47 -12.22
CA ARG A 200 -0.23 1.12 -11.71
C ARG A 200 -1.30 0.68 -10.72
N GLY A 201 -1.58 -0.62 -10.69
CA GLY A 201 -2.42 -1.25 -9.67
C GLY A 201 -1.83 -2.58 -9.23
N GLN A 202 -1.54 -2.73 -7.93
CA GLN A 202 -1.15 -4.04 -7.39
C GLN A 202 -2.34 -5.00 -7.48
N ILE A 203 -2.10 -6.25 -7.88
CA ILE A 203 -3.12 -7.29 -7.91
C ILE A 203 -3.14 -7.94 -6.53
N VAL A 204 -4.18 -7.62 -5.74
CA VAL A 204 -4.33 -8.07 -4.36
C VAL A 204 -5.73 -8.63 -4.11
N GLY A 205 -5.88 -9.43 -3.05
CA GLY A 205 -7.18 -9.92 -2.58
C GLY A 205 -8.11 -8.78 -2.13
N GLY A 206 -9.44 -9.00 -2.19
CA GLY A 206 -10.44 -7.99 -1.84
C GLY A 206 -10.50 -7.63 -0.34
N ASP A 207 -9.73 -8.33 0.49
CA ASP A 207 -9.48 -8.09 1.90
C ASP A 207 -8.22 -7.24 2.15
N THR A 208 -7.54 -6.79 1.10
CA THR A 208 -6.26 -6.11 1.17
C THR A 208 -6.35 -4.67 0.69
N GLU A 209 -6.02 -3.72 1.57
CA GLU A 209 -5.97 -2.30 1.27
C GLU A 209 -4.58 -1.91 0.74
N ILE A 210 -4.54 -1.01 -0.24
CA ILE A 210 -3.29 -0.46 -0.80
C ILE A 210 -3.15 1.00 -0.36
N LEU A 211 -2.01 1.32 0.21
CA LEU A 211 -1.67 2.67 0.67
C LEU A 211 -0.41 3.15 -0.06
N ALA A 212 -0.41 4.42 -0.46
CA ALA A 212 0.74 5.08 -1.05
C ALA A 212 0.87 6.48 -0.44
N PHE A 213 2.09 6.86 -0.06
CA PHE A 213 2.34 8.11 0.65
C PHE A 213 3.74 8.62 0.32
N VAL A 214 3.96 9.92 0.50
CA VAL A 214 5.25 10.57 0.28
C VAL A 214 5.90 10.93 1.60
N LEU A 215 7.23 10.86 1.65
CA LEU A 215 8.02 11.28 2.80
C LEU A 215 8.77 12.57 2.47
N SER A 216 8.74 13.53 3.39
CA SER A 216 9.51 14.77 3.31
C SER A 216 9.93 15.26 4.70
N GLY A 217 10.97 16.08 4.77
CA GLY A 217 11.36 16.74 6.02
C GLY A 217 10.29 17.69 6.53
N ARG A 218 9.44 18.25 5.65
CA ARG A 218 8.32 19.13 6.04
C ARG A 218 7.21 18.44 6.83
N GLN A 219 7.15 17.11 6.79
CA GLN A 219 6.21 16.36 7.62
C GLN A 219 6.77 16.03 9.01
N GLU A 220 8.07 16.21 9.26
CA GLU A 220 8.67 16.02 10.59
C GLU A 220 8.06 16.99 11.60
N VAL A 221 8.10 16.63 12.89
CA VAL A 221 7.58 17.49 13.96
C VAL A 221 8.66 17.69 15.01
N PRO A 222 9.30 18.87 15.10
CA PRO A 222 9.18 20.04 14.20
C PRO A 222 9.64 19.78 12.77
N ALA A 223 9.18 20.58 11.81
CA ALA A 223 9.56 20.42 10.41
C ALA A 223 11.06 20.62 10.19
N ILE A 224 11.62 19.89 9.23
CA ILE A 224 13.03 19.96 8.86
C ILE A 224 13.12 20.33 7.38
N GLU A 225 13.98 21.32 7.09
CA GLU A 225 14.36 21.64 5.72
C GLU A 225 15.36 20.60 5.20
N SER A 226 14.90 19.71 4.32
CA SER A 226 15.72 18.72 3.64
C SER A 226 15.32 18.61 2.16
N ASP A 227 16.32 18.49 1.29
CA ASP A 227 16.13 18.17 -0.13
C ASP A 227 15.86 16.67 -0.34
N ALA A 228 16.03 15.84 0.69
CA ALA A 228 15.74 14.43 0.64
C ALA A 228 14.23 14.18 0.49
N THR A 229 13.89 13.07 -0.15
CA THR A 229 12.50 12.66 -0.38
C THR A 229 12.36 11.15 -0.23
N GLY A 230 11.13 10.68 -0.04
CA GLY A 230 10.84 9.26 -0.08
C GLY A 230 9.44 8.98 -0.61
N ASN A 231 9.23 7.76 -1.09
CA ASN A 231 7.92 7.24 -1.48
C ASN A 231 7.68 5.95 -0.69
N GLY A 232 6.56 5.89 0.00
CA GLY A 232 6.11 4.74 0.76
C GLY A 232 4.91 4.07 0.10
N TYR A 233 4.87 2.75 0.18
CA TYR A 233 3.81 1.92 -0.34
C TYR A 233 3.52 0.80 0.65
N ALA A 234 2.26 0.46 0.86
CA ALA A 234 1.89 -0.66 1.71
C ALA A 234 0.71 -1.46 1.17
N THR A 235 0.72 -2.77 1.43
CA THR A 235 -0.49 -3.61 1.43
C THR A 235 -0.82 -3.99 2.87
N VAL A 236 -2.10 -3.91 3.20
CA VAL A 236 -2.62 -4.23 4.54
C VAL A 236 -3.78 -5.20 4.39
N ASN A 237 -3.54 -6.47 4.75
CA ASN A 237 -4.57 -7.49 4.70
C ASN A 237 -5.41 -7.43 5.98
N THR A 238 -6.69 -7.10 5.86
CA THR A 238 -7.62 -6.85 6.98
C THR A 238 -8.18 -8.12 7.62
N GLU A 239 -7.95 -9.30 7.03
CA GLU A 239 -8.33 -10.59 7.62
C GLU A 239 -7.19 -11.22 8.44
N THR A 240 -5.96 -11.06 7.98
CA THR A 240 -4.76 -11.70 8.55
C THR A 240 -3.85 -10.73 9.30
N ASN A 241 -4.12 -9.42 9.20
CA ASN A 241 -3.30 -8.31 9.67
C ASN A 241 -1.89 -8.28 9.11
N ALA A 242 -1.65 -8.95 7.97
CA ALA A 242 -0.36 -8.91 7.31
C ALA A 242 -0.12 -7.51 6.73
N VAL A 243 1.09 -6.98 6.96
CA VAL A 243 1.51 -5.68 6.43
C VAL A 243 2.81 -5.84 5.65
N ASN A 244 2.74 -5.60 4.34
CA ASN A 244 3.94 -5.41 3.52
C ASN A 244 4.08 -3.92 3.24
N LEU A 245 5.11 -3.27 3.79
CA LEU A 245 5.38 -1.87 3.53
C LEU A 245 6.79 -1.71 2.98
N LYS A 246 6.93 -0.86 1.97
CA LYS A 246 8.20 -0.52 1.32
C LYS A 246 8.33 1.00 1.21
N VAL A 247 9.52 1.50 1.55
CA VAL A 247 9.89 2.91 1.40
C VAL A 247 11.14 2.98 0.53
N VAL A 248 11.07 3.82 -0.50
CA VAL A 248 12.18 4.13 -1.41
C VAL A 248 12.57 5.58 -1.22
N THR A 249 13.78 5.83 -0.71
CA THR A 249 14.28 7.17 -0.40
C THR A 249 15.23 7.72 -1.47
N THR A 250 15.52 9.01 -1.40
CA THR A 250 16.54 9.68 -2.21
C THR A 250 17.20 10.77 -1.37
N GLY A 251 18.53 10.86 -1.42
CA GLY A 251 19.30 11.87 -0.69
C GLY A 251 19.65 11.52 0.76
N VAL A 252 19.36 10.29 1.21
CA VAL A 252 19.65 9.77 2.55
C VAL A 252 20.34 8.40 2.49
N GLU A 253 21.31 8.23 1.59
CA GLU A 253 22.04 6.96 1.43
C GLU A 253 22.81 6.53 2.69
N ASP A 254 23.02 7.44 3.64
CA ASP A 254 23.64 7.20 4.93
C ASP A 254 22.63 7.00 6.08
N ALA A 255 21.33 6.88 5.76
CA ALA A 255 20.30 6.55 6.73
C ALA A 255 20.65 5.29 7.53
N VAL A 256 20.40 5.36 8.84
CA VAL A 256 20.81 4.32 9.80
C VAL A 256 19.65 3.53 10.36
N ALA A 257 18.41 4.03 10.20
CA ALA A 257 17.20 3.35 10.62
C ALA A 257 15.97 3.94 9.91
N ALA A 258 14.94 3.12 9.77
CA ALA A 258 13.59 3.57 9.46
C ALA A 258 12.57 2.79 10.28
N HIS A 259 11.45 3.42 10.62
CA HIS A 259 10.44 2.85 11.51
C HIS A 259 9.03 3.22 11.07
N ILE A 260 8.07 2.35 11.40
CA ILE A 260 6.66 2.74 11.51
C ILE A 260 6.44 3.20 12.95
N HIS A 261 5.87 4.38 13.13
CA HIS A 261 5.48 4.96 14.40
C HIS A 261 3.97 5.11 14.50
N GLU A 262 3.44 5.09 15.72
CA GLU A 262 2.09 5.58 16.04
C GLU A 262 2.09 7.12 16.04
N GLY A 263 0.98 7.74 15.66
CA GLY A 263 0.77 9.19 15.70
C GLY A 263 0.00 9.72 14.50
N GLU A 264 -0.98 10.59 14.76
CA GLU A 264 -1.72 11.35 13.75
C GLU A 264 -0.83 12.43 13.10
N VAL A 265 -1.36 13.09 12.07
CA VAL A 265 -0.69 14.22 11.39
C VAL A 265 -0.26 15.26 12.41
N GLY A 266 1.03 15.60 12.40
CA GLY A 266 1.61 16.61 13.27
C GLY A 266 1.83 16.16 14.72
N GLU A 267 1.67 14.87 15.04
CA GLU A 267 1.96 14.30 16.36
C GLU A 267 3.09 13.27 16.30
N ASN A 268 3.93 13.21 17.34
CA ASN A 268 5.00 12.21 17.48
C ASN A 268 4.56 11.09 18.42
N GLY A 269 4.90 9.84 18.09
CA GLY A 269 4.61 8.69 18.95
C GLY A 269 5.70 7.62 18.96
N GLY A 270 5.41 6.52 19.65
CA GLY A 270 6.34 5.39 19.82
C GLY A 270 6.58 4.60 18.53
N VAL A 271 7.66 3.81 18.52
CA VAL A 271 7.98 2.88 17.43
C VAL A 271 7.06 1.66 17.52
N VAL A 272 6.42 1.32 16.41
CA VAL A 272 5.59 0.12 16.22
C VAL A 272 6.37 -0.97 15.49
N VAL A 273 7.03 -0.62 14.38
CA VAL A 273 7.82 -1.56 13.56
C VAL A 273 9.19 -1.00 13.25
N PHE A 274 10.21 -1.86 13.33
CA PHE A 274 11.54 -1.60 12.80
C PHE A 274 11.61 -2.07 11.35
N LEU A 275 11.88 -1.16 10.42
CA LEU A 275 12.05 -1.51 9.02
C LEU A 275 13.46 -2.05 8.78
N GLU A 276 13.57 -3.02 7.88
CA GLU A 276 14.82 -3.61 7.44
C GLU A 276 15.31 -2.88 6.19
N GLN A 277 16.58 -2.47 6.20
CA GLN A 277 17.22 -1.93 5.00
C GLN A 277 17.47 -3.07 4.01
N SER A 278 17.15 -2.85 2.74
CA SER A 278 17.47 -3.78 1.67
C SER A 278 18.98 -3.99 1.56
N THR A 279 19.38 -5.24 1.30
CA THR A 279 20.79 -5.58 1.06
C THR A 279 21.27 -5.19 -0.33
N ASP A 280 20.35 -4.96 -1.27
CA ASP A 280 20.65 -4.66 -2.67
C ASP A 280 20.65 -3.15 -2.96
N ASP A 281 19.89 -2.36 -2.18
CA ASP A 281 19.81 -0.91 -2.30
C ASP A 281 19.70 -0.24 -0.92
N PRO A 282 20.68 0.60 -0.51
CA PRO A 282 20.64 1.28 0.79
C PRO A 282 19.49 2.29 0.93
N ASN A 283 18.84 2.68 -0.17
CA ASN A 283 17.71 3.60 -0.16
C ASN A 283 16.35 2.89 0.01
N VAL A 284 16.33 1.56 0.09
CA VAL A 284 15.09 0.79 0.24
C VAL A 284 14.98 0.25 1.65
N TRP A 285 13.83 0.50 2.27
CA TRP A 285 13.47 0.02 3.60
C TRP A 285 12.14 -0.72 3.52
N GLN A 286 11.98 -1.82 4.25
CA GLN A 286 10.75 -2.61 4.20
C GLN A 286 10.39 -3.24 5.54
N THR A 287 9.14 -3.65 5.71
CA THR A 287 8.75 -4.47 6.86
C THR A 287 9.48 -5.82 6.84
N PRO A 288 9.76 -6.42 8.01
CA PRO A 288 10.27 -7.79 8.06
C PRO A 288 9.29 -8.76 7.38
N ASP A 289 9.83 -9.83 6.78
CA ASP A 289 9.02 -10.84 6.11
C ASP A 289 7.92 -11.42 7.02
N GLY A 290 6.67 -11.35 6.56
CA GLY A 290 5.52 -11.85 7.31
C GLY A 290 5.13 -10.99 8.53
N ALA A 291 5.48 -9.70 8.53
CA ALA A 291 5.04 -8.76 9.55
C ALA A 291 3.51 -8.78 9.70
N MET A 292 3.07 -8.87 10.96
CA MET A 292 1.66 -8.83 11.35
C MET A 292 1.50 -7.81 12.49
N LEU A 293 0.45 -7.01 12.43
CA LEU A 293 0.12 -6.05 13.49
C LEU A 293 -1.09 -6.52 14.31
N GLU A 294 -1.27 -5.94 15.49
CA GLU A 294 -2.46 -6.18 16.32
C GLU A 294 -3.69 -5.51 15.67
N ASP A 295 -4.89 -6.07 15.89
CA ASP A 295 -6.14 -5.60 15.24
C ASP A 295 -6.34 -4.08 15.42
N ASP A 296 -6.13 -3.58 16.64
CA ASP A 296 -6.31 -2.16 16.98
C ASP A 296 -5.24 -1.26 16.34
N VAL A 297 -4.06 -1.81 16.03
CA VAL A 297 -3.00 -1.11 15.29
C VAL A 297 -3.35 -1.03 13.80
N ILE A 298 -3.94 -2.08 13.23
CA ILE A 298 -4.43 -2.08 11.85
C ILE A 298 -5.54 -1.05 11.67
N ASP A 299 -6.54 -1.05 12.56
CA ASP A 299 -7.64 -0.08 12.53
C ASP A 299 -7.09 1.36 12.55
N GLN A 300 -6.18 1.66 13.48
CA GLN A 300 -5.54 2.98 13.57
C GLN A 300 -4.68 3.32 12.35
N LEU A 301 -3.98 2.35 11.76
CA LEU A 301 -3.17 2.57 10.56
C LEU A 301 -4.04 2.93 9.36
N LEU A 302 -5.16 2.21 9.17
CA LEU A 302 -6.12 2.48 8.10
C LEU A 302 -6.91 3.78 8.32
N GLU A 303 -7.00 4.27 9.55
CA GLU A 303 -7.56 5.59 9.88
C GLU A 303 -6.53 6.74 9.78
N GLY A 304 -5.29 6.45 9.41
CA GLY A 304 -4.25 7.46 9.23
C GLY A 304 -3.44 7.81 10.47
N GLY A 305 -3.51 6.99 11.52
CA GLY A 305 -2.84 7.20 12.81
C GLY A 305 -1.40 6.71 12.90
N HIS A 306 -0.72 6.47 11.77
CA HIS A 306 0.66 6.00 11.73
C HIS A 306 1.49 6.73 10.68
N TYR A 307 2.81 6.78 10.89
CA TYR A 307 3.74 7.37 9.93
C TYR A 307 5.02 6.55 9.82
N VAL A 308 5.68 6.65 8.67
CA VAL A 308 7.07 6.19 8.52
C VAL A 308 8.01 7.34 8.81
N ASN A 309 9.09 7.04 9.52
CA ASN A 309 10.21 7.96 9.71
C ASN A 309 11.53 7.33 9.25
N VAL A 310 12.44 8.12 8.66
CA VAL A 310 13.79 7.70 8.25
C VAL A 310 14.83 8.59 8.93
N HIS A 311 15.82 7.98 9.57
CA HIS A 311 16.81 8.65 10.40
C HIS A 311 18.20 8.63 9.75
N THR A 312 18.85 9.79 9.70
CA THR A 312 20.26 9.92 9.33
C THR A 312 21.13 10.27 10.54
N PRO A 313 22.47 10.14 10.45
CA PRO A 313 23.36 10.54 11.53
C PRO A 313 23.27 12.03 11.88
N ASP A 314 22.96 12.88 10.89
CA ASP A 314 22.86 14.33 11.05
C ASP A 314 21.49 14.75 11.61
N VAL A 315 20.42 13.99 11.33
CA VAL A 315 19.08 14.21 11.88
C VAL A 315 18.53 12.94 12.58
N PRO A 316 19.05 12.59 13.78
CA PRO A 316 18.68 11.33 14.45
C PRO A 316 17.23 11.25 14.93
N SER A 317 16.51 12.39 15.03
CA SER A 317 15.09 12.41 15.35
C SER A 317 14.22 11.98 14.16
N GLY A 318 14.75 12.08 12.94
CA GLY A 318 14.03 11.87 11.69
C GLY A 318 14.38 12.94 10.67
N GLU A 319 14.87 12.54 9.51
CA GLU A 319 15.10 13.43 8.36
C GLU A 319 13.91 13.45 7.40
N LEU A 320 13.18 12.34 7.31
CA LEU A 320 12.01 12.19 6.45
C LEU A 320 10.87 11.54 7.23
N ARG A 321 9.69 12.17 7.18
CA ARG A 321 8.43 11.60 7.67
C ARG A 321 7.42 11.50 6.54
N GLY A 322 6.66 10.42 6.52
CA GLY A 322 5.51 10.25 5.64
C GLY A 322 4.34 9.68 6.42
N GLN A 323 3.26 10.45 6.53
CA GLN A 323 2.04 9.96 7.13
C GLN A 323 1.44 8.86 6.26
N ILE A 324 1.12 7.71 6.84
CA ILE A 324 0.41 6.63 6.17
C ILE A 324 -1.07 7.01 6.21
N LEU A 325 -1.64 7.35 5.05
CA LEU A 325 -3.01 7.87 4.95
C LEU A 325 -3.84 7.04 3.95
N PRO A 326 -5.18 7.00 4.11
CA PRO A 326 -6.08 6.46 3.11
C PRO A 326 -5.87 7.13 1.75
N ALA A 327 -6.09 6.41 0.66
CA ALA A 327 -5.92 6.92 -0.70
C ALA A 327 -6.81 8.14 -1.03
N THR A 328 -7.88 8.37 -0.27
CA THR A 328 -8.78 9.52 -0.44
C THR A 328 -8.28 10.77 0.28
N VAL A 329 -7.30 10.65 1.18
CA VAL A 329 -6.80 11.74 2.01
C VAL A 329 -5.50 12.29 1.43
N THR A 330 -5.50 13.58 1.11
CA THR A 330 -4.30 14.31 0.70
C THR A 330 -3.78 15.13 1.87
N LEU A 331 -2.48 15.03 2.16
CA LEU A 331 -1.77 15.85 3.17
C LEU A 331 -0.89 16.90 2.47
N PHE A 332 -1.03 18.14 2.90
CA PHE A 332 -0.18 19.27 2.57
C PHE A 332 0.62 19.65 3.81
N ALA A 333 1.95 19.76 3.66
CA ALA A 333 2.86 20.20 4.71
C ALA A 333 3.72 21.36 4.18
N PHE A 334 3.61 22.54 4.79
CA PHE A 334 4.17 23.78 4.28
C PHE A 334 4.61 24.72 5.41
N GLU A 335 5.49 25.66 5.08
CA GLU A 335 5.97 26.68 6.02
C GLU A 335 5.13 27.95 5.93
N LEU A 336 4.97 28.63 7.07
CA LEU A 336 4.43 29.97 7.19
C LEU A 336 5.56 30.94 7.54
N ASP A 337 5.68 32.02 6.77
CA ASP A 337 6.64 33.08 7.02
C ASP A 337 6.07 34.47 6.67
N GLY A 338 6.78 35.52 7.06
CA GLY A 338 6.38 36.90 6.74
C GLY A 338 6.64 37.31 5.29
N GLU A 339 7.55 36.65 4.56
CA GLU A 339 7.83 36.96 3.15
C GLU A 339 6.67 36.59 2.23
N GLN A 340 5.90 35.57 2.60
CA GLN A 340 4.72 35.11 1.88
C GLN A 340 3.50 36.03 2.03
N GLU A 341 3.47 36.92 3.04
CA GLU A 341 2.38 37.89 3.24
C GLU A 341 2.23 38.88 2.08
N VAL A 342 1.02 39.44 1.93
CA VAL A 342 0.72 40.39 0.84
C VAL A 342 0.16 41.70 1.40
N PRO A 343 0.99 42.75 1.56
CA PRO A 343 2.44 42.81 1.27
C PRO A 343 3.31 42.06 2.29
N PRO A 344 4.58 41.72 1.95
CA PRO A 344 5.49 41.02 2.86
C PRO A 344 5.71 41.77 4.18
N VAL A 345 5.85 41.00 5.25
CA VAL A 345 6.05 41.45 6.63
C VAL A 345 7.46 41.04 7.09
N GLU A 346 8.22 42.00 7.61
CA GLU A 346 9.49 41.71 8.26
C GLU A 346 9.19 41.28 9.71
N THR A 347 9.33 39.99 9.99
CA THR A 347 9.12 39.41 11.32
C THR A 347 10.13 38.27 11.56
N ASP A 348 10.38 37.95 12.82
CA ASP A 348 11.07 36.72 13.23
C ASP A 348 10.07 35.54 13.38
N GLY A 349 8.76 35.82 13.35
CA GLY A 349 7.71 34.82 13.45
C GLY A 349 7.66 33.87 12.26
N SER A 350 7.33 32.62 12.53
CA SER A 350 7.20 31.55 11.52
C SER A 350 6.20 30.48 11.97
N GLY A 351 5.93 29.49 11.14
CA GLY A 351 5.20 28.29 11.56
C GLY A 351 5.25 27.13 10.56
N ASP A 352 4.85 25.97 11.04
CA ASP A 352 4.68 24.74 10.25
C ASP A 352 3.18 24.45 10.13
N GLY A 353 2.69 24.38 8.90
CA GLY A 353 1.29 24.13 8.57
C GLY A 353 1.07 22.72 8.03
N TYR A 354 0.06 22.05 8.55
CA TYR A 354 -0.42 20.73 8.12
C TYR A 354 -1.90 20.84 7.79
N VAL A 355 -2.26 20.50 6.55
CA VAL A 355 -3.65 20.46 6.10
C VAL A 355 -3.89 19.11 5.48
N TRP A 356 -4.92 18.40 5.92
CA TRP A 356 -5.34 17.17 5.27
C TRP A 356 -6.81 17.21 4.90
N PHE A 357 -7.09 16.68 3.70
CA PHE A 357 -8.38 16.74 3.07
C PHE A 357 -8.79 15.36 2.56
N ASP A 358 -9.95 14.88 2.99
CA ASP A 358 -10.56 13.65 2.49
C ASP A 358 -11.52 13.96 1.33
N SER A 359 -11.11 13.57 0.13
CA SER A 359 -11.89 13.73 -1.11
C SER A 359 -13.18 12.90 -1.17
N GLN A 360 -13.35 11.91 -0.29
CA GLN A 360 -14.58 11.12 -0.24
C GLN A 360 -15.67 11.81 0.58
N THR A 361 -15.28 12.44 1.69
CA THR A 361 -16.20 13.07 2.65
C THR A 361 -16.24 14.59 2.56
N ASN A 362 -15.33 15.19 1.77
CA ASN A 362 -15.06 16.62 1.69
C ASN A 362 -14.71 17.26 3.06
N LEU A 363 -14.08 16.49 3.95
CA LEU A 363 -13.68 16.97 5.26
C LEU A 363 -12.24 17.48 5.23
N LEU A 364 -12.06 18.71 5.71
CA LEU A 364 -10.79 19.41 5.86
C LEU A 364 -10.41 19.51 7.34
N SER A 365 -9.16 19.20 7.63
CA SER A 365 -8.57 19.44 8.95
C SER A 365 -7.26 20.22 8.82
N VAL A 366 -6.98 21.02 9.85
CA VAL A 366 -5.85 21.96 9.85
C VAL A 366 -5.16 21.91 11.19
N LEU A 367 -3.82 21.91 11.17
CA LEU A 367 -2.96 22.05 12.33
C LEU A 367 -1.79 22.99 11.99
N ILE A 368 -1.44 23.88 12.90
CA ILE A 368 -0.29 24.77 12.78
C ILE A 368 0.49 24.77 14.08
N TYR A 369 1.80 24.71 13.97
CA TYR A 369 2.72 25.09 15.04
C TYR A 369 3.36 26.44 14.72
N THR A 370 3.28 27.42 15.60
CA THR A 370 3.90 28.73 15.42
C THR A 370 5.16 28.88 16.24
N THR A 371 6.12 29.65 15.74
CA THR A 371 7.35 30.03 16.44
C THR A 371 7.42 31.54 16.51
N ASP A 372 7.82 32.08 17.68
CA ASP A 372 7.95 33.52 17.93
C ASP A 372 6.66 34.35 17.69
N LEU A 373 5.48 33.73 17.89
CA LEU A 373 4.15 34.34 17.72
C LEU A 373 3.25 34.12 18.96
N ASP A 374 3.81 34.23 20.17
CA ASP A 374 3.10 33.95 21.44
C ASP A 374 1.89 34.87 21.71
N ASP A 375 1.80 36.02 21.04
CA ASP A 375 0.69 36.97 21.16
C ASP A 375 -0.30 36.90 19.99
N ALA A 376 -0.20 35.88 19.12
CA ALA A 376 -1.16 35.65 18.05
C ALA A 376 -2.60 35.59 18.58
N VAL A 377 -3.51 36.23 17.84
CA VAL A 377 -4.91 36.43 18.25
C VAL A 377 -5.91 35.75 17.31
N ALA A 378 -5.49 35.35 16.11
CA ALA A 378 -6.32 34.61 15.17
C ALA A 378 -5.45 33.89 14.14
N ALA A 379 -5.99 32.82 13.55
CA ALA A 379 -5.45 32.18 12.36
C ALA A 379 -6.61 31.70 11.46
N HIS A 380 -6.39 31.72 10.15
CA HIS A 380 -7.46 31.42 9.19
C HIS A 380 -6.94 30.67 7.97
N VAL A 381 -7.79 29.82 7.39
CA VAL A 381 -7.66 29.39 5.98
C VAL A 381 -8.42 30.37 5.10
N HIS A 382 -7.76 30.84 4.05
CA HIS A 382 -8.27 31.79 3.08
C HIS A 382 -8.31 31.20 1.67
N GLU A 383 -9.25 31.69 0.85
CA GLU A 383 -9.16 31.56 -0.61
C GLU A 383 -8.04 32.47 -1.14
N GLY A 384 -7.22 31.96 -2.06
CA GLY A 384 -6.27 32.77 -2.80
C GLY A 384 -5.07 31.98 -3.29
N GLU A 385 -4.73 32.17 -4.56
CA GLU A 385 -3.42 31.77 -5.10
C GLU A 385 -2.29 32.50 -4.38
N ALA A 386 -1.06 32.01 -4.55
CA ALA A 386 0.15 32.68 -4.13
C ALA A 386 0.13 34.17 -4.53
N SER A 387 0.55 35.05 -3.60
CA SER A 387 0.56 36.50 -3.77
C SER A 387 -0.80 37.19 -3.96
N THR A 388 -1.92 36.50 -3.76
CA THR A 388 -3.28 37.08 -3.79
C THR A 388 -3.97 36.92 -2.45
N ASN A 389 -4.67 37.97 -1.98
CA ASN A 389 -5.51 37.90 -0.78
C ASN A 389 -6.96 37.57 -1.15
N GLY A 390 -7.64 36.79 -0.32
CA GLY A 390 -9.05 36.49 -0.49
C GLY A 390 -9.81 36.30 0.83
N GLY A 391 -11.03 35.78 0.72
CA GLY A 391 -11.94 35.63 1.86
C GLY A 391 -11.51 34.53 2.81
N VAL A 392 -11.99 34.59 4.06
CA VAL A 392 -11.82 33.52 5.05
C VAL A 392 -12.79 32.39 4.72
N ILE A 393 -12.29 31.16 4.75
CA ILE A 393 -13.07 29.92 4.59
C ILE A 393 -13.22 29.24 5.94
N VAL A 394 -12.11 29.11 6.68
CA VAL A 394 -12.08 28.43 7.99
C VAL A 394 -11.44 29.35 9.01
N GLU A 395 -12.14 29.57 10.12
CA GLU A 395 -11.58 30.17 11.33
C GLU A 395 -10.95 29.08 12.19
N LEU A 396 -9.70 29.27 12.62
CA LEU A 396 -8.99 28.30 13.45
C LEU A 396 -9.11 28.65 14.94
N GLU A 397 -9.06 27.62 15.76
CA GLU A 397 -9.10 27.70 17.21
C GLU A 397 -7.68 27.57 17.78
N GLN A 398 -7.36 28.39 18.78
CA GLN A 398 -6.09 28.30 19.49
C GLN A 398 -6.11 27.10 20.45
N ASP A 399 -5.16 26.17 20.28
CA ASP A 399 -5.03 24.92 21.05
C ASP A 399 -3.69 24.87 21.80
N GLY A 400 -3.41 25.92 22.57
CA GLY A 400 -2.14 26.09 23.27
C GLY A 400 -1.50 27.44 22.97
N ALA A 401 -0.30 27.69 23.49
CA ALA A 401 0.37 28.97 23.26
C ALA A 401 0.76 29.17 21.78
N SER A 402 1.18 28.08 21.13
CA SER A 402 1.84 28.10 19.82
C SER A 402 1.20 27.12 18.83
N THR A 403 -0.07 26.78 19.04
CA THR A 403 -0.77 25.76 18.25
C THR A 403 -2.15 26.25 17.87
N TRP A 404 -2.52 26.05 16.61
CA TRP A 404 -3.82 26.39 16.05
C TRP A 404 -4.38 25.21 15.27
N ARG A 405 -5.69 24.97 15.37
CA ARG A 405 -6.36 23.85 14.71
C ARG A 405 -7.71 24.26 14.11
N SER A 406 -8.21 23.50 13.14
CA SER A 406 -9.61 23.64 12.71
C SER A 406 -10.56 23.24 13.85
N PRO A 407 -11.81 23.75 13.88
CA PRO A 407 -12.82 23.36 14.86
C PRO A 407 -13.35 21.94 14.54
N GLY A 408 -12.52 20.92 14.81
CA GLY A 408 -12.73 19.56 14.32
C GLY A 408 -12.57 19.46 12.80
N GLU A 409 -13.27 18.50 12.20
CA GLU A 409 -13.35 18.32 10.75
C GLU A 409 -14.34 19.31 10.14
N VAL A 410 -13.90 20.02 9.10
CA VAL A 410 -14.69 21.06 8.43
C VAL A 410 -15.11 20.59 7.05
N GLU A 411 -16.41 20.41 6.82
CA GLU A 411 -16.95 20.11 5.50
C GLU A 411 -16.82 21.34 4.58
N ILE A 412 -16.16 21.17 3.44
CA ILE A 412 -16.04 22.19 2.38
C ILE A 412 -16.83 21.76 1.14
N ASP A 413 -17.23 22.72 0.29
CA ASP A 413 -17.91 22.39 -0.96
C ASP A 413 -16.94 21.97 -2.08
N ASP A 414 -17.47 21.35 -3.13
CA ASP A 414 -16.67 20.82 -4.24
C ASP A 414 -15.83 21.91 -4.93
N GLU A 415 -16.34 23.15 -5.05
CA GLU A 415 -15.59 24.26 -5.67
C GLU A 415 -14.38 24.65 -4.80
N THR A 416 -14.55 24.66 -3.48
CA THR A 416 -13.46 24.89 -2.52
C THR A 416 -12.46 23.74 -2.55
N ALA A 417 -12.91 22.49 -2.61
CA ALA A 417 -12.04 21.31 -2.69
C ALA A 417 -11.20 21.30 -3.97
N GLU A 418 -11.81 21.56 -5.13
CA GLU A 418 -11.09 21.67 -6.41
C GLU A 418 -9.99 22.74 -6.35
N ARG A 419 -10.30 23.89 -5.75
CA ARG A 419 -9.34 24.98 -5.55
C ARG A 419 -8.24 24.61 -4.55
N LEU A 420 -8.53 23.81 -3.53
CA LEU A 420 -7.53 23.34 -2.55
C LEU A 420 -6.49 22.47 -3.26
N LEU A 421 -6.95 21.47 -4.02
CA LEU A 421 -6.09 20.55 -4.77
C LEU A 421 -5.28 21.26 -5.88
N SER A 422 -5.69 22.46 -6.30
CA SER A 422 -4.99 23.29 -7.28
C SER A 422 -4.13 24.40 -6.67
N ALA A 423 -3.74 24.31 -5.40
CA ALA A 423 -2.94 25.32 -4.69
C ALA A 423 -3.60 26.71 -4.60
N GLY A 424 -4.93 26.77 -4.55
CA GLY A 424 -5.72 27.99 -4.55
C GLY A 424 -6.08 28.56 -3.17
N HIS A 425 -5.38 28.12 -2.12
CA HIS A 425 -5.64 28.47 -0.72
C HIS A 425 -4.36 28.76 0.07
N TYR A 426 -4.47 29.60 1.08
CA TYR A 426 -3.38 29.90 2.00
C TYR A 426 -3.86 29.98 3.44
N LEU A 427 -2.93 29.86 4.36
CA LEU A 427 -3.15 30.05 5.78
C LEU A 427 -2.38 31.30 6.22
N ASN A 428 -2.97 32.13 7.09
CA ASN A 428 -2.23 33.15 7.83
C ASN A 428 -2.49 33.13 9.35
N VAL A 429 -1.55 33.72 10.10
CA VAL A 429 -1.65 33.95 11.54
C VAL A 429 -1.53 35.44 11.82
N HIS A 430 -2.37 35.96 12.71
CA HIS A 430 -2.51 37.39 13.00
C HIS A 430 -2.06 37.71 14.42
N THR A 431 -1.32 38.80 14.58
CA THR A 431 -0.98 39.39 15.89
C THR A 431 -1.64 40.76 16.07
N PRO A 432 -1.65 41.32 17.29
CA PRO A 432 -2.14 42.67 17.54
C PRO A 432 -1.38 43.76 16.75
N ASP A 433 -0.09 43.55 16.50
CA ASP A 433 0.78 44.50 15.80
C ASP A 433 0.65 44.39 14.27
N VAL A 434 0.33 43.19 13.75
CA VAL A 434 0.05 42.96 12.32
C VAL A 434 -1.33 42.32 12.09
N PRO A 435 -2.45 43.06 12.28
CA PRO A 435 -3.80 42.49 12.20
C PRO A 435 -4.20 41.96 10.82
N SER A 436 -3.48 42.35 9.75
CA SER A 436 -3.73 41.83 8.40
C SER A 436 -3.20 40.40 8.17
N GLY A 437 -2.32 39.92 9.04
CA GLY A 437 -1.54 38.69 8.88
C GLY A 437 -0.07 39.00 9.12
N GLU A 438 0.57 38.31 10.06
CA GLU A 438 2.00 38.41 10.36
C GLU A 438 2.82 37.38 9.59
N VAL A 439 2.30 36.15 9.48
CA VAL A 439 2.90 35.08 8.67
C VAL A 439 1.83 34.40 7.82
N ARG A 440 2.23 33.97 6.62
CA ARG A 440 1.40 33.28 5.63
C ARG A 440 2.11 32.03 5.10
N GLY A 441 1.35 30.99 4.78
CA GLY A 441 1.80 29.80 4.05
C GLY A 441 0.81 29.41 2.96
N GLN A 442 1.27 29.19 1.72
CA GLN A 442 0.44 28.61 0.67
C GLN A 442 0.22 27.11 0.92
N ILE A 443 -1.01 26.62 0.74
CA ILE A 443 -1.33 25.20 0.86
C ILE A 443 -1.06 24.53 -0.49
N GLU A 444 0.11 23.91 -0.67
CA GLU A 444 0.55 23.29 -1.93
C GLU A 444 1.52 22.11 -1.77
#